data_AF-A0A509LEA7-F1
#
_entry.id   AF-A0A509LEA7-F1
#
_cell.length_a   1.000
_cell.length_b   1.000
_cell.length_c   1.000
_cell.angle_alpha   90.00
_cell.angle_beta   90.00
_cell.angle_gamma   90.00
#
_symmetry.space_group_name_H-M   'P 1'
#
loop_
_entity.id
_entity.type
_entity.pdbx_description
1 polymer ?
#
loop_
_entity_poly.entity_id
_entity_poly.type
_entity_poly.pdbx_seq_one_letter_code
_entity_poly.pdbx_strand_id
1 'polypeptide(L)'
;GAVCCPVPVEHCRLHERDVTVAVHVPAAINPDYKPENALDLMVRAEEINMRNLDQVKSSRADIKIFPETKDVAWNELHRLEEMVAAGRAAGKKALPEVLETISSRIQQEAESTNPAAGPLFQECHKYLIKL
;
A
#
# COMPACT_ATOMS: atom_id res chain seq x y z
N GLY A 1 -17.88 -2.41 5.09
CA GLY A 1 -16.70 -2.40 4.19
C GLY A 1 -15.48 -1.95 4.96
N ALA A 2 -15.28 -0.63 5.09
CA ALA A 2 -14.10 -0.03 5.71
C ALA A 2 -13.81 -0.49 7.16
N VAL A 3 -14.84 -0.76 7.97
CA VAL A 3 -14.68 -1.24 9.36
C VAL A 3 -13.90 -2.56 9.45
N CYS A 4 -14.08 -3.48 8.49
CA CYS A 4 -13.42 -4.80 8.53
C CYS A 4 -12.17 -4.85 7.63
N CYS A 5 -12.20 -4.12 6.52
CA CYS A 5 -11.14 -4.11 5.53
C CYS A 5 -10.99 -2.70 4.93
N PRO A 6 -10.30 -1.79 5.64
CA PRO A 6 -10.17 -0.39 5.23
C PRO A 6 -9.26 -0.23 4.02
N VAL A 7 -8.27 -1.11 3.87
CA VAL A 7 -7.37 -1.18 2.71
C VAL A 7 -7.32 -2.63 2.23
N PRO A 8 -8.00 -2.99 1.12
CA PRO A 8 -8.19 -4.38 0.71
C PRO A 8 -7.01 -4.96 -0.08
N VAL A 9 -5.77 -4.74 0.37
CA VAL A 9 -4.54 -5.13 -0.37
C VAL A 9 -4.54 -6.61 -0.78
N GLU A 10 -4.87 -7.51 0.15
CA GLU A 10 -4.88 -8.96 -0.05
C GLU A 10 -5.85 -9.40 -1.15
N HIS A 11 -6.90 -8.61 -1.39
CA HIS A 11 -7.94 -8.93 -2.38
C HIS A 11 -7.63 -8.32 -3.75
N CYS A 12 -6.65 -7.41 -3.84
CA CYS A 12 -6.23 -6.77 -5.09
C CYS A 12 -5.13 -7.55 -5.82
N ARG A 13 -4.45 -8.49 -5.16
CA ARG A 13 -3.36 -9.27 -5.75
C ARG A 13 -3.93 -10.51 -6.45
N LEU A 14 -4.01 -10.48 -7.78
CA LEU A 14 -4.52 -11.57 -8.62
C LEU A 14 -3.40 -12.49 -9.10
N HIS A 15 -2.21 -11.93 -9.31
CA HIS A 15 -1.00 -12.64 -9.69
C HIS A 15 0.12 -12.38 -8.68
N GLU A 16 1.04 -13.33 -8.55
CA GLU A 16 2.19 -13.23 -7.63
C GLU A 16 3.10 -12.02 -7.92
N ARG A 17 3.03 -11.50 -9.15
CA ARG A 17 3.87 -10.40 -9.65
C ARG A 17 3.19 -9.03 -9.58
N ASP A 18 1.91 -8.96 -9.20
CA ASP A 18 1.21 -7.68 -9.12
C ASP A 18 1.86 -6.77 -8.09
N VAL A 19 2.15 -5.54 -8.49
CA VAL A 19 2.60 -4.48 -7.59
C VAL A 19 1.38 -3.81 -6.98
N THR A 20 1.29 -3.85 -5.66
CA THR A 20 0.19 -3.29 -4.89
C THR A 20 0.59 -1.95 -4.27
N VAL A 21 -0.20 -0.91 -4.57
CA VAL A 21 -0.04 0.43 -3.99
C VAL A 21 -1.23 0.72 -3.10
N ALA A 22 -1.02 0.73 -1.79
CA ALA A 22 -2.04 1.09 -0.82
C ALA A 22 -2.07 2.60 -0.62
N VAL A 23 -3.24 3.21 -0.85
CA VAL A 23 -3.50 4.60 -0.46
C VAL A 23 -4.47 4.57 0.71
N HIS A 24 -4.06 5.13 1.84
CA HIS A 24 -4.87 5.17 3.06
C HIS A 24 -4.99 6.60 3.58
N VAL A 25 -6.23 7.02 3.84
CA VAL A 25 -6.59 8.39 4.24
C VAL A 25 -7.29 8.32 5.60
N PRO A 26 -6.53 8.16 6.70
CA PRO A 26 -7.11 8.01 8.02
C PRO A 26 -7.67 9.34 8.52
N ALA A 27 -8.72 9.28 9.34
CA ALA A 27 -9.09 10.42 10.16
C ALA A 27 -7.94 10.78 11.14
N ALA A 28 -7.79 12.07 11.43
CA ALA A 28 -6.85 12.52 12.43
C ALA A 28 -7.31 12.06 13.82
N ILE A 29 -6.43 11.34 14.52
CA ILE A 29 -6.67 10.97 15.92
C ILE A 29 -6.14 12.11 16.78
N ASN A 30 -7.05 12.80 17.48
CA ASN A 30 -6.67 13.78 18.49
C ASN A 30 -6.13 13.04 19.74
N PRO A 31 -4.84 13.14 20.09
CA PRO A 31 -4.29 12.46 21.27
C PRO A 31 -4.81 13.03 22.59
N ASP A 32 -5.23 14.29 22.61
CA ASP A 32 -5.69 15.00 23.79
C ASP A 32 -7.21 14.88 24.02
N TYR A 33 -7.90 14.11 23.17
CA TYR A 33 -9.33 13.87 23.31
C TYR A 33 -9.64 13.13 24.62
N LYS A 34 -10.48 13.74 25.45
CA LYS A 34 -10.98 13.16 26.71
C LYS A 34 -12.45 12.80 26.53
N PRO A 35 -12.80 11.50 26.55
CA PRO A 35 -14.19 11.08 26.48
C PRO A 35 -14.99 11.60 27.68
N GLU A 36 -16.14 12.22 27.44
CA GLU A 36 -16.99 12.78 28.51
C GLU A 36 -18.12 11.82 28.91
N ASN A 37 -18.43 10.86 28.05
CA ASN A 37 -19.51 9.90 28.27
C ASN A 37 -19.17 8.52 27.66
N ALA A 38 -20.06 7.54 27.88
CA ALA A 38 -19.85 6.17 27.40
C ALA A 38 -19.81 6.05 25.87
N LEU A 39 -20.59 6.87 25.15
CA LEU A 39 -20.58 6.89 23.68
C LEU A 39 -19.24 7.40 23.17
N ASP A 40 -18.72 8.47 23.75
CA ASP A 40 -17.39 9.03 23.41
C ASP A 40 -16.28 7.99 23.62
N LEU A 41 -16.35 7.23 24.71
CA LEU A 41 -15.38 6.18 25.01
C LEU A 41 -15.43 5.07 23.96
N MET A 42 -16.64 4.68 23.54
CA MET A 42 -16.85 3.66 22.50
C MET A 42 -16.30 4.13 21.14
N VAL A 43 -16.62 5.35 20.73
CA VAL A 43 -16.08 5.95 19.49
C VAL A 43 -14.57 6.00 19.55
N ARG A 44 -13.99 6.42 20.68
CA ARG A 44 -12.54 6.47 20.85
C ARG A 44 -11.88 5.10 20.76
N ALA A 45 -12.49 4.08 21.35
CA ALA A 45 -12.00 2.71 21.24
C ALA A 45 -12.03 2.22 19.79
N GLU A 46 -13.07 2.58 19.03
CA GLU A 46 -13.19 2.28 17.61
C GLU A 46 -12.10 2.97 16.79
N GLU A 47 -11.84 4.27 17.00
CA GLU A 47 -10.76 5.01 16.32
C GLU A 47 -9.39 4.33 16.50
N ILE A 48 -9.06 3.95 17.74
CA ILE A 48 -7.80 3.27 18.07
C ILE A 48 -7.72 1.91 17.38
N ASN A 49 -8.81 1.14 17.42
CA ASN A 49 -8.89 -0.17 16.81
C ASN A 49 -8.76 -0.08 15.28
N MET A 50 -9.46 0.85 14.64
CA MET A 50 -9.36 1.12 13.21
C MET A 50 -7.93 1.46 12.82
N ARG A 51 -7.25 2.36 13.55
CA ARG A 51 -5.87 2.72 13.21
C ARG A 51 -4.89 1.54 13.27
N ASN A 52 -5.08 0.64 14.23
CA ASN A 52 -4.27 -0.59 14.29
C ASN A 52 -4.60 -1.53 13.13
N LEU A 53 -5.89 -1.70 12.81
CA LEU A 53 -6.33 -2.50 11.67
C LEU A 53 -5.78 -1.95 10.33
N ASP A 54 -5.82 -0.63 10.17
CA ASP A 54 -5.29 0.10 9.01
C ASP A 54 -3.80 -0.17 8.81
N GLN A 55 -3.02 -0.07 9.88
CA GLN A 55 -1.59 -0.37 9.85
C GLN A 55 -1.32 -1.81 9.44
N VAL A 56 -2.05 -2.77 10.02
CA VAL A 56 -1.89 -4.20 9.72
C VAL A 56 -2.32 -4.53 8.29
N LYS A 57 -3.39 -3.91 7.78
CA LYS A 57 -3.89 -4.18 6.42
C LYS A 57 -3.04 -3.50 5.34
N SER A 58 -2.63 -2.26 5.55
CA SER A 58 -1.77 -1.53 4.62
C SER A 58 -0.32 -2.05 4.61
N SER A 59 0.20 -2.62 5.71
CA SER A 59 1.56 -3.19 5.76
C SER A 59 1.82 -4.30 4.75
N ARG A 60 0.76 -4.90 4.20
CA ARG A 60 0.83 -5.96 3.20
C ARG A 60 1.05 -5.45 1.77
N ALA A 61 0.94 -4.14 1.54
CA ALA A 61 1.21 -3.56 0.23
C ALA A 61 2.70 -3.41 0.00
N ASP A 62 3.12 -3.52 -1.27
CA ASP A 62 4.50 -3.26 -1.65
C ASP A 62 4.85 -1.78 -1.40
N ILE A 63 3.89 -0.88 -1.64
CA ILE A 63 4.04 0.57 -1.48
C ILE A 63 2.85 1.14 -0.71
N LYS A 64 3.12 2.06 0.23
CA LYS A 64 2.10 2.68 1.07
C LYS A 64 2.14 4.20 0.95
N ILE A 65 0.99 4.80 0.70
CA ILE A 65 0.82 6.25 0.57
C ILE A 65 -0.18 6.71 1.63
N PHE A 66 0.28 7.58 2.53
CA PHE A 66 -0.53 8.23 3.56
C PHE A 66 -0.52 9.74 3.30
N PRO A 67 -1.54 10.29 2.63
CA PRO A 67 -1.66 11.73 2.44
C PRO A 67 -1.79 12.48 3.78
N GLU A 68 -1.19 13.66 3.87
CA GLU A 68 -1.33 14.54 5.04
C GLU A 68 -2.66 15.28 4.97
N THR A 69 -3.67 14.76 5.67
CA THR A 69 -5.03 15.32 5.68
C THR A 69 -5.26 16.32 6.81
N LYS A 70 -4.25 16.63 7.62
CA LYS A 70 -4.35 17.59 8.74
C LYS A 70 -5.54 17.26 9.64
N ASP A 71 -6.47 18.20 9.81
CA ASP A 71 -7.64 18.13 10.68
C ASP A 71 -8.96 17.99 9.90
N VAL A 72 -8.91 17.67 8.60
CA VAL A 72 -10.12 17.63 7.77
C VAL A 72 -11.00 16.45 8.16
N ALA A 73 -12.22 16.75 8.60
CA ALA A 73 -13.22 15.74 8.88
C ALA A 73 -13.82 15.17 7.58
N TRP A 74 -14.29 13.92 7.64
CA TRP A 74 -14.78 13.17 6.48
C TRP A 74 -15.94 13.85 5.72
N ASN A 75 -16.67 14.74 6.40
CA ASN A 75 -17.84 15.46 5.87
C ASN A 75 -17.52 16.89 5.39
N GLU A 76 -16.28 17.36 5.47
CA GLU A 76 -15.87 18.72 5.10
C GLU A 76 -15.63 18.88 3.59
N LEU A 77 -16.65 18.65 2.76
CA LEU A 77 -16.52 18.70 1.30
C LEU A 77 -16.12 20.09 0.74
N HIS A 78 -16.31 21.16 1.52
CA HIS A 78 -15.85 22.50 1.16
C HIS A 78 -14.32 22.62 1.13
N ARG A 79 -13.58 21.69 1.76
CA ARG A 79 -12.11 21.60 1.75
C ARG A 79 -11.58 20.56 0.77
N LEU A 80 -12.40 20.11 -0.18
CA LEU A 80 -12.03 19.07 -1.14
C LEU A 80 -10.74 19.40 -1.91
N GLU A 81 -10.54 20.66 -2.31
CA GLU A 81 -9.33 21.08 -3.03
C GLU A 81 -8.06 20.86 -2.20
N GLU A 82 -8.12 21.14 -0.89
CA GLU A 82 -7.02 20.88 0.05
C GLU A 82 -6.69 19.38 0.09
N MET A 83 -7.72 18.53 0.18
CA MET A 83 -7.55 17.07 0.21
C MET A 83 -6.99 16.52 -1.10
N VAL A 84 -7.44 17.03 -2.25
CA VAL A 84 -6.90 16.66 -3.56
C VAL A 84 -5.44 17.09 -3.68
N ALA A 85 -5.09 18.28 -3.20
CA ALA A 85 -3.71 18.76 -3.20
C ALA A 85 -2.80 17.91 -2.30
N ALA A 86 -3.25 17.55 -1.11
CA ALA A 86 -2.54 16.65 -0.20
C ALA A 86 -2.30 15.27 -0.83
N GLY A 87 -3.34 14.68 -1.43
CA GLY A 87 -3.23 13.41 -2.16
C GLY A 87 -2.25 13.49 -3.33
N ARG A 88 -2.28 14.58 -4.10
CA ARG A 88 -1.35 14.81 -5.22
C ARG A 88 0.09 14.93 -4.74
N ALA A 89 0.33 15.65 -3.65
CA ALA A 89 1.66 15.80 -3.07
C ALA A 89 2.22 14.45 -2.59
N ALA A 90 1.40 13.67 -1.87
CA ALA A 90 1.77 12.34 -1.40
C ALA A 90 2.04 11.37 -2.56
N GLY A 91 1.20 11.38 -3.60
CA GLY A 91 1.39 10.58 -4.80
C GLY A 91 2.67 10.94 -5.56
N LYS A 92 2.95 12.25 -5.74
CA LYS A 92 4.20 12.71 -6.37
C LYS A 92 5.44 12.27 -5.58
N LYS A 93 5.36 12.29 -4.25
CA LYS A 93 6.46 11.85 -3.37
C LYS A 93 6.74 10.36 -3.50
N ALA A 94 5.70 9.55 -3.66
CA ALA A 94 5.82 8.08 -3.80
C ALA A 94 6.13 7.63 -5.24
N LEU A 95 5.97 8.51 -6.24
CA LEU A 95 6.14 8.17 -7.65
C LEU A 95 7.50 7.52 -7.99
N PRO A 96 8.64 7.98 -7.45
CA PRO A 96 9.93 7.33 -7.71
C PRO A 96 9.97 5.86 -7.24
N GLU A 97 9.47 5.58 -6.03
CA GLU A 97 9.40 4.23 -5.45
C GLU A 97 8.48 3.31 -6.26
N VAL A 98 7.36 3.85 -6.76
CA VAL A 98 6.44 3.12 -7.66
C VAL A 98 7.14 2.71 -8.94
N LEU A 99 7.83 3.65 -9.60
CA LEU A 99 8.52 3.39 -10.86
C LEU A 99 9.68 2.40 -10.68
N GLU A 100 10.43 2.51 -9.59
CA GLU A 100 11.50 1.57 -9.25
C GLU A 100 10.95 0.16 -9.04
N THR A 101 9.92 0.03 -8.21
CA THR A 101 9.30 -1.28 -7.91
C THR A 101 8.76 -1.96 -9.17
N ILE A 102 8.08 -1.21 -10.05
CA ILE A 102 7.59 -1.73 -11.33
C ILE A 102 8.77 -2.17 -12.21
N SER A 103 9.83 -1.35 -12.31
CA SER A 103 11.00 -1.65 -13.14
C SER A 103 11.72 -2.91 -12.68
N SER A 104 11.95 -3.08 -11.38
CA SER A 104 12.57 -4.28 -10.80
C SER A 104 11.75 -5.54 -11.07
N ARG A 105 10.42 -5.45 -11.01
CA ARG A 105 9.52 -6.59 -11.28
C ARG A 105 9.55 -7.00 -12.75
N ILE A 106 9.60 -6.04 -13.68
CA ILE A 106 9.75 -6.31 -15.12
C ILE A 106 11.08 -7.00 -15.43
N GLN A 107 12.18 -6.58 -14.80
CA GLN A 107 13.49 -7.21 -15.00
C GLN A 107 13.52 -8.68 -14.54
N GLN A 108 12.92 -8.97 -13.39
CA GLN A 108 12.78 -10.35 -12.89
C GLN A 108 11.93 -11.24 -13.82
N GLU A 109 10.99 -10.65 -14.57
CA GLU A 109 10.21 -11.35 -15.59
C GLU A 109 11.02 -11.74 -16.81
N ALA A 110 11.82 -10.81 -17.34
CA ALA A 110 12.71 -11.06 -18.46
C ALA A 110 13.74 -12.18 -18.15
N GLU A 111 14.27 -12.22 -16.93
CA GLU A 111 15.21 -13.27 -16.49
C GLU A 111 14.53 -14.64 -16.34
N SER A 112 13.31 -14.69 -15.78
CA SER A 112 12.56 -15.95 -15.61
C SER A 112 12.04 -16.55 -16.93
N THR A 113 11.88 -15.71 -17.96
CA THR A 113 11.36 -16.12 -19.28
C THR A 113 12.49 -16.45 -20.26
N ASN A 114 13.75 -16.21 -19.90
CA ASN A 114 14.91 -16.58 -20.72
C ASN A 114 15.28 -18.07 -20.52
N PRO A 115 14.96 -18.97 -21.47
CA PRO A 115 15.26 -20.40 -21.31
C PRO A 115 16.77 -20.69 -21.23
N ALA A 116 17.62 -19.76 -21.67
CA ALA A 116 19.07 -19.90 -21.62
C ALA A 116 19.69 -19.58 -20.25
N ALA A 117 18.95 -18.94 -19.35
CA ALA A 117 19.40 -18.57 -18.01
C ALA A 117 19.05 -19.60 -16.93
N GLY A 118 18.25 -20.62 -17.27
CA GLY A 118 17.86 -21.67 -16.33
C GLY A 118 19.02 -22.58 -15.92
N PRO A 119 19.09 -23.02 -14.65
CA PRO A 119 20.18 -23.89 -14.18
C PRO A 119 20.26 -25.20 -14.99
N LEU A 120 19.12 -25.74 -15.42
CA LEU A 120 19.04 -26.93 -16.25
C LEU A 120 19.64 -26.72 -17.66
N PHE A 121 19.43 -25.56 -18.28
CA PHE A 121 19.97 -25.24 -19.60
C PHE A 121 21.49 -25.05 -19.55
N GLN A 122 22.00 -24.34 -18.53
CA GLN A 122 23.45 -24.19 -18.35
C GLN A 122 24.13 -25.53 -18.06
N GLU A 123 23.48 -26.40 -17.29
CA GLU A 123 23.95 -27.74 -17.02
C GLU A 123 23.99 -28.60 -18.30
N CYS A 124 22.91 -28.64 -19.08
CA CYS A 124 22.89 -29.34 -20.38
C CYS A 124 23.93 -28.78 -21.36
N HIS A 125 24.10 -27.46 -21.44
CA HIS A 125 25.05 -26.80 -22.33
C HIS A 125 26.52 -27.12 -21.97
N LYS A 126 26.82 -27.26 -20.67
CA LYS A 126 28.14 -27.70 -20.18
C LYS A 126 28.53 -29.10 -20.68
N TYR A 127 27.56 -29.99 -20.87
CA TYR A 127 27.80 -31.34 -21.40
C TYR A 127 27.81 -31.37 -22.94
N LEU A 128 27.11 -30.44 -23.60
CA LEU A 128 26.98 -30.40 -25.07
C LEU A 128 28.21 -29.80 -25.79
N ILE A 129 28.98 -28.91 -25.14
CA ILE A 129 30.22 -28.34 -25.72
C ILE A 129 31.45 -29.24 -25.54
N LYS A 130 31.33 -30.34 -24.76
CA LYS A 130 32.44 -31.27 -24.48
C LYS A 130 32.51 -32.49 -25.43
N LEU A 131 31.68 -32.52 -26.47
CA LEU A 131 31.72 -33.49 -27.58
C LEU A 131 32.27 -32.79 -28.84
#